data_AF-A0A2V6BN27-F1
#
_entry.id   AF-A0A2V6BN27-F1
#
_cell.length_a   1.000
_cell.length_b   1.000
_cell.length_c   1.000
_cell.angle_alpha   90.00
_cell.angle_beta   90.00
_cell.angle_gamma   90.00
#
_symmetry.space_group_name_H-M   'P 1'
#
loop_
_entity.id
_entity.type
_entity.pdbx_description
1 polymer ?
#
loop_
_entity_poly.entity_id
_entity_poly.type
_entity_poly.pdbx_seq_one_letter_code
_entity_poly.pdbx_strand_id
1 'polypeptide(L)' 'MNRLIVVSNRLPFALDSTGEDLWTVTPAAGGLVSAVEPVLRERGGIWIGWPGIAGDIPKRPFAE' A
#
# COMPACT_ATOMS: atom_id res chain seq x y z
N MET A 1 -18.42 16.35 -6.33
CA MET A 1 -17.06 15.89 -5.97
C MET A 1 -17.09 14.37 -5.89
N ASN A 2 -16.48 13.68 -6.84
CA ASN A 2 -16.37 12.22 -6.78
C ASN A 2 -15.01 11.85 -6.20
N ARG A 3 -15.02 11.02 -5.14
CA ARG A 3 -13.82 10.52 -4.49
C ARG A 3 -13.53 9.13 -5.05
N LEU A 4 -12.38 8.97 -5.72
CA LEU A 4 -11.93 7.68 -6.23
C LEU A 4 -11.43 6.83 -5.05
N ILE A 5 -12.05 5.67 -4.86
CA ILE A 5 -11.65 4.68 -3.85
C ILE A 5 -11.43 3.36 -4.58
N VAL A 6 -10.21 2.83 -4.46
CA VAL A 6 -9.85 1.51 -4.96
C VAL A 6 -9.77 0.56 -3.78
N VAL A 7 -10.45 -0.58 -3.89
CA VAL A 7 -10.40 -1.65 -2.89
C VAL A 7 -9.92 -2.91 -3.56
N SER A 8 -8.90 -3.54 -2.98
CA SER A 8 -8.34 -4.80 -3.47
C SER A 8 -7.90 -5.69 -2.32
N ASN A 9 -7.68 -6.96 -2.63
CA ASN A 9 -7.18 -7.91 -1.64
C ASN A 9 -5.76 -7.57 -1.14
N ARG A 10 -4.94 -6.85 -1.92
CA ARG A 10 -3.55 -6.48 -1.58
C ARG A 10 -3.28 -5.03 -1.97
N LEU A 11 -2.48 -4.34 -1.15
CA LEU A 11 -1.92 -3.03 -1.50
C LEU A 11 -0.88 -3.14 -2.63
N PRO A 12 -0.53 -2.02 -3.31
CA PRO A 12 0.54 -1.99 -4.31
C PRO A 12 1.96 -2.10 -3.69
N PHE A 13 2.06 -2.56 -2.44
CA PHE A 13 3.28 -2.89 -1.73
C PHE A 13 3.00 -3.97 -0.68
N ALA A 14 4.06 -4.64 -0.24
CA ALA A 14 4.08 -5.52 0.91
C ALA A 14 4.93 -4.90 2.02
N LEU A 15 4.50 -5.12 3.27
CA LEU A 15 5.26 -4.82 4.48
C LEU A 15 5.82 -6.10 5.06
N ASP A 16 7.08 -6.04 5.47
CA ASP A 16 7.76 -7.09 6.23
C ASP A 16 8.44 -6.47 7.45
N SER A 17 8.38 -7.15 8.59
CA SER A 17 9.07 -6.74 9.81
C SER A 17 10.48 -7.31 9.81
N THR A 18 11.47 -6.48 10.11
CA THR A 18 12.87 -6.92 10.27
C THR A 18 13.26 -7.11 11.74
N GLY A 19 12.31 -7.01 12.68
CA GLY A 19 12.54 -6.97 14.13
C GLY A 19 12.65 -5.54 14.69
N GLU A 20 12.49 -5.38 16.01
CA GLU A 20 12.68 -4.12 16.78
C GLU A 20 12.09 -2.86 16.10
N ASP A 21 10.81 -2.88 15.76
CA ASP A 21 10.07 -1.75 15.14
C ASP A 21 10.59 -1.28 13.77
N LEU A 22 11.51 -2.01 13.15
CA LEU A 22 11.98 -1.76 11.78
C LEU A 22 11.13 -2.52 10.76
N TRP A 23 10.87 -1.85 9.65
CA TRP A 23 9.99 -2.33 8.59
C TRP A 23 10.57 -2.07 7.22
N THR A 24 10.42 -3.05 6.34
CA THR A 24 10.76 -2.92 4.93
C THR A 24 9.48 -2.82 4.11
N VAL A 25 9.46 -1.88 3.18
CA VAL A 25 8.40 -1.72 2.18
C VAL A 25 8.89 -2.24 0.85
N THR A 26 8.24 -3.26 0.32
CA THR A 26 8.56 -3.84 -0.99
C THR A 26 7.44 -3.53 -1.97
N PRO A 27 7.71 -2.81 -3.08
CA PRO A 27 6.68 -2.56 -4.10
C PRO A 27 6.13 -3.86 -4.68
N ALA A 28 4.82 -3.91 -4.89
CA ALA A 28 4.19 -5.03 -5.57
C ALA A 28 4.23 -4.79 -7.08
N ALA A 29 4.76 -5.76 -7.83
CA ALA A 29 4.68 -5.77 -9.28
C ALA A 29 3.49 -6.64 -9.73
N GLY A 30 2.68 -6.15 -10.67
CA GLY A 30 1.58 -6.93 -11.24
C GLY A 30 0.59 -6.10 -12.04
N GLY A 31 -0.23 -6.78 -12.86
CA GLY A 31 -1.13 -6.14 -13.81
C GLY A 31 -2.14 -5.17 -13.17
N LEU A 32 -2.65 -5.49 -11.97
CA LEU A 32 -3.56 -4.59 -11.25
C LEU A 32 -2.86 -3.30 -10.80
N VAL A 33 -1.65 -3.41 -10.26
CA VAL A 33 -0.87 -2.24 -9.80
C VAL A 33 -0.54 -1.34 -10.99
N SER A 34 0.03 -1.92 -12.06
CA SER A 34 0.39 -1.16 -13.26
C SER A 34 -0.81 -0.51 -13.96
N ALA A 35 -1.99 -1.12 -13.89
CA ALA A 35 -3.21 -0.56 -14.49
C ALA A 35 -3.81 0.58 -13.66
N VAL A 36 -3.73 0.48 -12.33
CA VAL A 36 -4.49 1.34 -11.42
C VAL A 36 -3.66 2.49 -10.84
N GLU A 37 -2.38 2.25 -10.56
CA GLU A 37 -1.49 3.27 -9.99
C GLU A 37 -1.46 4.58 -10.80
N PRO A 38 -1.35 4.56 -12.15
CA PRO A 38 -1.32 5.79 -12.94
C PRO A 38 -2.61 6.61 -12.79
N VAL A 39 -3.76 5.94 -12.76
CA VAL A 39 -5.08 6.59 -12.64
C VAL A 39 -5.24 7.23 -11.26
N LEU A 40 -4.81 6.52 -10.21
CA LEU A 40 -4.85 7.01 -8.83
C LEU A 40 -3.90 8.20 -8.62
N ARG A 41 -2.73 8.16 -9.25
CA ARG A 41 -1.74 9.26 -9.23
C ARG A 41 -2.25 10.51 -9.95
N GLU A 42 -2.89 10.35 -11.11
CA GLU A 42 -3.41 11.47 -11.91
C GLU A 42 -4.65 12.12 -11.28
N ARG A 43 -5.61 11.30 -10.85
CA ARG A 43 -6.92 11.80 -10.37
C ARG A 43 -6.95 12.10 -8.87
N GLY A 44 -5.96 11.62 -8.13
CA GLY A 44 -6.03 11.50 -6.68
C GLY A 44 -7.05 10.43 -6.25
N GLY A 45 -6.89 9.91 -5.04
CA GLY A 45 -7.78 8.89 -4.51
C GLY A 45 -7.18 8.18 -3.31
N ILE A 46 -7.89 7.15 -2.84
CA ILE A 46 -7.44 6.28 -1.76
C ILE A 46 -7.44 4.84 -2.23
N TRP A 47 -6.36 4.13 -1.93
CA TRP A 47 -6.26 2.69 -2.11
C TRP A 47 -6.36 2.01 -0.74
N ILE A 48 -7.33 1.11 -0.60
CA ILE A 48 -7.52 0.26 0.59
C ILE A 48 -7.22 -1.19 0.20
N GLY A 49 -6.38 -1.86 1.00
CA GLY A 49 -6.05 -3.26 0.81
C GLY A 49 -5.22 -3.81 1.97
N TRP A 50 -4.96 -5.12 1.94
CA TRP A 50 -4.15 -5.77 2.96
C TRP A 50 -2.64 -5.56 2.67
N PRO A 51 -1.84 -5.12 3.65
CA PRO A 51 -0.45 -4.70 3.43
C PRO A 51 0.58 -5.81 3.26
N GLY A 52 0.24 -7.10 3.32
CA GLY A 52 1.29 -8.12 3.25
C GLY A 52 1.25 -9.11 4.40
N ILE A 53 1.01 -8.58 5.59
CA ILE A 53 1.40 -9.17 6.87
C ILE A 53 0.25 -9.13 7.88
N ALA A 54 0.26 -10.08 8.82
CA ALA A 54 -0.64 -10.10 9.96
C ALA A 54 0.06 -9.55 11.22
N GLY A 55 -0.70 -8.93 12.12
CA GLY A 55 -0.17 -8.34 13.36
C GLY A 55 -0.20 -6.82 13.37
N ASP A 56 0.41 -6.23 14.41
CA ASP A 56 0.42 -4.79 14.59
C ASP A 56 1.36 -4.12 13.58
N ILE A 57 0.79 -3.18 12.83
CA ILE A 57 1.50 -2.32 11.87
C ILE A 57 2.04 -1.12 12.67
N PRO A 58 3.24 -0.58 12.36
CA PRO A 58 3.83 0.52 13.10
C PRO A 58 2.90 1.72 13.10
N LYS A 59 2.68 2.31 14.29
CA LYS A 59 1.78 3.46 14.48
C LYS A 59 2.35 4.77 13.94
N ARG A 60 3.63 4.81 13.58
CA ARG A 60 4.30 5.99 13.00
C ARG A 60 4.69 5.70 11.55
N PRO A 61 4.61 6.69 10.65
CA PRO A 61 5.11 6.54 9.28
C PRO A 61 6.57 6.09 9.29
N PHE A 62 6.94 5.24 8.33
CA PHE A 62 8.33 4.88 8.07
C PHE A 62 9.18 6.16 8.08
N ALA A 63 10.26 6.18 8.85
CA ALA A 63 11.17 7.33 8.88
C ALA A 63 11.64 7.63 7.45
N GLU A 64 11.66 8.93 7.10
CA GLU A 64 12.15 9.41 5.80
C GLU A 64 13.58 8.94 5.49
#